data_AF-A0A800DI44-F1
#
_entry.id   AF-A0A800DI44-F1
#
_cell.length_a   1.000
_cell.length_b   1.000
_cell.length_c   1.000
_cell.angle_alpha   90.00
_cell.angle_beta   90.00
_cell.angle_gamma   90.00
#
_symmetry.space_group_name_H-M   'P 1'
#
loop_
_entity.id
_entity.type
_entity.pdbx_description
1 polymer ?
#
loop_
_entity_poly.entity_id
_entity_poly.type
_entity_poly.pdbx_seq_one_letter_code
_entity_poly.pdbx_strand_id
1 'polypeptide(L)' 'SRAMDMENKTLEFYQSQTMKTDYEAAKKFFATLAAEEKGHYLALVDYREYLVDPAGWFRKAEHHTLDGA' A
#
# COMPACT_ATOMS: atom_id res chain seq x y z
N SER A 1 10.40 5.05 -6.49
CA SER A 1 11.10 6.05 -5.63
C SER A 1 11.69 5.25 -4.49
N ARG A 2 12.78 5.69 -3.84
CA ARG A 2 13.44 4.85 -2.83
C ARG A 2 12.48 4.30 -1.75
N ALA A 3 11.54 5.11 -1.28
CA ALA A 3 10.53 4.68 -0.31
C ALA A 3 9.56 3.63 -0.89
N MET A 4 8.93 3.89 -2.05
CA MET A 4 8.02 2.92 -2.69
C MET A 4 8.71 1.59 -3.02
N ASP A 5 9.98 1.64 -3.43
CA ASP A 5 10.76 0.43 -3.75
C ASP A 5 11.09 -0.36 -2.46
N MET A 6 11.22 0.32 -1.32
CA MET A 6 11.38 -0.31 -0.02
C MET A 6 10.08 -0.99 0.42
N GLU A 7 8.94 -0.27 0.37
CA GLU A 7 7.63 -0.83 0.75
C GLU A 7 7.26 -2.06 -0.10
N ASN A 8 7.56 -2.03 -1.41
CA ASN A 8 7.27 -3.18 -2.26
C ASN A 8 8.16 -4.40 -1.93
N LYS A 9 9.44 -4.17 -1.59
CA LYS A 9 10.35 -5.25 -1.17
C LYS A 9 9.96 -5.84 0.19
N THR A 10 9.53 -5.02 1.14
CA THR A 10 9.08 -5.50 2.46
C THR A 10 7.75 -6.23 2.35
N LEU A 11 6.84 -5.76 1.50
CA LEU A 11 5.61 -6.48 1.14
C LEU A 11 5.90 -7.88 0.59
N GLU A 12 6.76 -7.99 -0.43
CA GLU A 12 7.18 -9.27 -1.02
C GLU A 12 7.85 -10.18 0.02
N PHE A 13 8.69 -9.60 0.88
CA PHE A 13 9.33 -10.32 1.97
C PHE A 13 8.29 -10.93 2.90
N TYR A 14 7.35 -10.15 3.45
CA TYR A 14 6.34 -10.65 4.38
C TYR A 14 5.41 -11.68 3.75
N GLN A 15 5.01 -11.48 2.49
CA GLN A 15 4.26 -12.49 1.73
C GLN A 15 5.06 -13.79 1.56
N SER A 16 6.38 -13.72 1.36
CA SER A 16 7.21 -14.93 1.31
C SER A 16 7.28 -15.66 2.65
N GLN A 17 7.24 -14.93 3.77
CA GLN A 17 7.32 -15.52 5.11
C GLN A 17 6.03 -16.25 5.51
N THR A 18 4.85 -15.80 5.05
CA THR A 18 3.59 -16.54 5.28
C THR A 18 3.62 -17.94 4.65
N MET A 19 4.32 -18.11 3.52
CA MET A 19 4.46 -19.40 2.83
C MET A 19 5.51 -20.33 3.46
N LYS A 20 6.41 -19.80 4.31
CA LYS A 20 7.53 -20.56 4.91
C LYS A 20 7.27 -21.03 6.34
N THR A 21 6.14 -20.64 6.93
CA THR A 21 5.83 -20.96 8.33
C THR A 21 4.55 -21.78 8.43
N ASP A 22 4.59 -22.83 9.25
CA ASP A 22 3.41 -23.66 9.53
C ASP A 22 2.60 -23.14 10.72
N TYR A 23 3.12 -22.17 11.46
CA TYR A 23 2.46 -21.61 12.63
C TYR A 23 1.42 -20.57 12.22
N GLU A 24 0.14 -20.86 12.49
CA GLU A 24 -0.97 -19.96 12.16
C GLU A 24 -0.83 -18.55 12.76
N ALA A 25 -0.27 -18.45 13.98
CA ALA A 25 0.03 -17.16 14.59
C ALA A 25 1.06 -16.34 13.78
N ALA A 26 2.10 -17.00 13.26
CA ALA A 26 3.12 -16.35 12.43
C ALA A 26 2.55 -15.96 11.06
N LYS A 27 1.72 -16.80 10.44
CA LYS A 27 1.00 -16.46 9.20
C LYS A 27 0.16 -15.20 9.37
N LYS A 28 -0.63 -15.13 10.45
CA LYS A 28 -1.46 -13.95 10.75
C LYS A 28 -0.58 -12.71 10.95
N PHE A 29 0.51 -12.83 11.70
CA PHE A 29 1.44 -11.72 11.93
C PHE A 29 2.05 -11.17 10.63
N PHE A 30 2.61 -12.03 9.78
CA PHE A 30 3.20 -11.59 8.50
C PHE A 30 2.15 -11.07 7.52
N ALA A 31 0.93 -11.63 7.52
CA ALA A 31 -0.16 -11.11 6.72
C ALA A 31 -0.59 -9.70 7.15
N THR A 32 -0.61 -9.42 8.47
CA THR A 32 -0.85 -8.07 8.99
C THR A 32 0.22 -7.10 8.52
N LEU A 33 1.50 -7.45 8.66
CA LEU A 33 2.60 -6.58 8.20
C LEU A 33 2.55 -6.33 6.69
N ALA A 34 2.29 -7.37 5.89
CA ALA A 34 2.10 -7.21 4.44
C ALA A 34 0.95 -6.23 4.11
N ALA A 35 -0.14 -6.24 4.87
CA ALA A 35 -1.23 -5.29 4.68
C ALA A 35 -0.81 -3.85 5.03
N GLU A 36 -0.02 -3.65 6.09
CA GLU A 36 0.53 -2.35 6.48
C GLU A 36 1.45 -1.78 5.40
N GLU A 37 2.41 -2.56 4.89
CA GLU A 37 3.34 -2.09 3.84
C GLU A 37 2.62 -1.77 2.52
N LYS A 38 1.56 -2.53 2.20
CA LYS A 38 0.69 -2.18 1.07
C LYS A 38 0.01 -0.83 1.29
N GLY A 39 -0.45 -0.55 2.51
CA GLY A 39 -1.00 0.75 2.89
C GLY A 39 0.01 1.90 2.73
N HIS A 40 1.24 1.70 3.23
CA HIS A 40 2.33 2.67 3.07
C HIS A 40 2.66 2.92 1.59
N TYR A 41 2.76 1.88 0.77
CA TYR A 41 2.99 2.00 -0.66
C TYR A 41 1.91 2.85 -1.35
N LEU A 42 0.63 2.56 -1.07
CA LEU A 42 -0.49 3.30 -1.65
C LEU A 42 -0.49 4.77 -1.22
N ALA A 43 -0.19 5.06 0.05
CA ALA A 43 -0.06 6.44 0.54
C ALA A 43 1.09 7.20 -0.17
N LEU A 44 2.22 6.53 -0.43
CA LEU A 44 3.34 7.12 -1.18
C LEU A 44 2.99 7.36 -2.66
N VAL A 45 2.22 6.47 -3.27
CA VAL A 45 1.71 6.65 -4.64
C VAL A 45 0.78 7.85 -4.70
N ASP A 46 -0.21 7.92 -3.80
CA ASP A 46 -1.17 9.02 -3.72
C ASP A 46 -0.47 10.37 -3.52
N TYR A 47 0.45 10.42 -2.56
CA TYR A 47 1.25 11.63 -2.30
C TYR A 47 2.10 12.03 -3.52
N ARG A 48 2.69 11.07 -4.23
CA ARG A 48 3.44 11.36 -5.46
C ARG A 48 2.53 11.90 -6.56
N GLU A 49 1.33 11.35 -6.73
CA GLU A 49 0.37 11.86 -7.72
C GLU A 49 0.00 13.31 -7.41
N TYR A 50 -0.31 13.63 -6.15
CA TYR A 50 -0.56 14.99 -5.72
C TYR A 50 0.60 15.95 -6.02
N LEU A 51 1.84 15.54 -5.77
CA LEU A 51 3.01 16.40 -6.02
C LEU A 51 3.33 16.59 -7.52
N VAL A 52 3.00 15.62 -8.37
CA VAL A 52 3.30 15.66 -9.81
C VAL A 52 2.23 16.40 -10.61
N ASP A 53 0.95 16.15 -10.31
CA ASP A 53 -0.18 16.82 -10.93
C ASP A 53 -1.28 17.08 -9.89
N PRO A 54 -1.16 18.14 -9.07
CA PRO A 54 -2.15 18.45 -8.05
C PRO A 54 -3.55 18.64 -8.63
N ALA A 55 -3.65 19.29 -9.81
CA ALA A 55 -4.93 19.55 -10.45
C ALA A 55 -5.58 18.26 -10.96
N GLY A 56 -4.80 17.34 -11.54
CA GLY A 56 -5.28 16.01 -11.93
C GLY A 56 -5.66 15.14 -10.74
N TRP A 57 -4.88 15.19 -9.66
CA TRP A 57 -5.19 14.51 -8.41
C TRP A 57 -6.54 15.00 -7.84
N PHE A 58 -6.75 16.31 -7.72
CA PHE A 58 -8.03 16.86 -7.23
C PHE A 58 -9.22 16.45 -8.10
N ARG A 59 -9.06 16.44 -9.44
CA ARG A 59 -10.11 15.94 -10.34
C ARG A 59 -10.48 14.49 -10.04
N LYS A 60 -9.48 13.61 -9.86
CA LYS A 60 -9.73 12.20 -9.48
C LYS A 60 -10.38 12.08 -8.10
N ALA A 61 -9.90 12.84 -7.12
CA ALA A 61 -10.41 12.81 -5.75
C ALA A 61 -11.86 13.29 -5.66
N GLU A 62 -12.23 14.35 -6.39
CA GLU A 62 -13.60 14.87 -6.47
C GLU A 62 -14.57 13.84 -7.08
N HIS A 63 -14.16 13.08 -8.10
CA HIS A 63 -14.98 12.02 -8.68
C HIS A 63 -15.29 10.89 -7.69
N HIS A 64 -14.37 10.54 -6.79
CA HIS A 64 -14.63 9.54 -5.74
C HIS A 64 -15.59 10.04 -4.65
N THR A 65 -15.75 11.35 -4.47
CA THR A 65 -16.70 11.93 -3.51
C THR A 65 -18.12 12.11 -4.05
N LEU A 66 -18.34 11.93 -5.36
CA LEU A 66 -19.65 12.12 -6.00
C LEU A 66 -20.50 10.84 -6.09
N ASP A 67 -19.99 9.67 -5.69
CA ASP A 67 -20.79 8.45 -5.49
C ASP A 67 -21.49 8.49 -4.10
N GLY A 68 -22.19 9.59 -3.85
CA GLY A 68 -22.96 9.85 -2.63
C GLY A 68 -24.43 10.11 -2.91
N ALA A 69 -25.16 9.09 -3.38
CA ALA A 69 -26.60 8.83 -3.17
C ALA A 69 -27.07 7.63 -4.02
#